data_AF-A0A679KIL9-F1
#
_entry.id   AF-A0A679KIL9-F1
#
_cell.length_a   1.000
_cell.length_b   1.000
_cell.length_c   1.000
_cell.angle_alpha   90.00
_cell.angle_beta   90.00
_cell.angle_gamma   90.00
#
_symmetry.space_group_name_H-M   'P 1'
#
loop_
_entity.id
_entity.type
_entity.pdbx_description
1 polymer ?
#
loop_
_entity_poly.entity_id
_entity_poly.type
_entity_poly.pdbx_seq_one_letter_code
_entity_poly.pdbx_strand_id
1 'polypeptide(L)'
;MVVCNHGVTYSSAIQKLYGELAASMVRATTGFCEPHARAGARLRGPSVSAFQVAYAELSRLRLASREGILLVDSDEVANFVAEVVLSDQSNYPPIDEVLEAWLSLFVGQLDYACSKRLPFTPHPDIKLAMDALASCGYAQRLIDNFIWTEEIGRAMLMSGLWNEDGLSWEELNEREIDLDMRKALASIPDDVKHAALRNDRVAVGKALAARWINDVWLPDTADEAPWWRLAAIAPEVIRLIDLTEGISCPNINDVN
;
A
#
# COMPACT_ATOMS: atom_id res chain seq x y z
N MET A 1 3.01 45.16 6.06
CA MET A 1 1.95 44.28 6.56
C MET A 1 1.71 43.24 5.48
N VAL A 2 2.41 42.11 5.54
CA VAL A 2 2.26 41.02 4.56
C VAL A 2 1.10 40.17 5.08
N VAL A 3 -0.06 40.29 4.45
CA VAL A 3 -1.20 39.42 4.73
C VAL A 3 -0.87 38.06 4.11
N CYS A 4 -0.70 37.05 4.96
CA CYS A 4 -0.34 35.70 4.57
C CYS A 4 -1.41 35.09 3.64
N ASN A 5 -1.03 34.84 2.38
CA ASN A 5 -1.82 34.15 1.35
C ASN A 5 -2.11 32.66 1.64
N HIS A 6 -1.84 32.17 2.86
CA HIS A 6 -1.81 30.75 3.20
C HIS A 6 -3.19 30.06 3.10
N GLY A 7 -4.28 30.80 3.29
CA GLY A 7 -5.64 30.25 3.17
C GLY A 7 -6.08 29.99 1.71
N VAL A 8 -5.57 30.78 0.75
CA VAL A 8 -5.96 30.65 -0.66
C VAL A 8 -5.20 29.52 -1.35
N THR A 9 -3.91 29.35 -1.01
CA THR A 9 -3.08 28.26 -1.54
C THR A 9 -3.49 26.88 -1.02
N TYR A 10 -3.84 26.77 0.27
CA TYR A 10 -4.28 25.50 0.85
C TYR A 10 -5.62 25.04 0.26
N SER A 11 -6.56 25.97 0.05
CA SER A 11 -7.86 25.67 -0.60
C SER A 11 -7.70 25.19 -2.05
N SER A 12 -6.71 25.71 -2.79
CA SER A 12 -6.45 25.27 -4.17
C SER A 12 -5.77 23.90 -4.22
N ALA A 13 -4.88 23.60 -3.27
CA ALA A 13 -4.21 22.30 -3.18
C ALA A 13 -5.18 21.16 -2.88
N ILE A 14 -6.09 21.37 -1.91
CA ILE A 14 -7.08 20.35 -1.54
C ILE A 14 -8.08 20.07 -2.67
N GLN A 15 -8.49 21.10 -3.42
CA GLN A 15 -9.35 20.95 -4.60
C GLN A 15 -8.69 20.08 -5.67
N LYS A 16 -7.42 20.37 -5.96
CA LYS A 16 -6.62 19.57 -6.88
C LYS A 16 -6.51 18.13 -6.39
N LEU A 17 -6.31 17.92 -5.09
CA LEU A 17 -6.27 16.58 -4.51
C LEU A 17 -7.57 15.81 -4.77
N TYR A 18 -8.73 16.37 -4.42
CA TYR A 18 -10.02 15.72 -4.69
C TYR A 18 -10.19 15.37 -6.18
N GLY A 19 -9.83 16.30 -7.07
CA GLY A 19 -9.91 16.07 -8.51
C GLY A 19 -9.03 14.93 -9.01
N GLU A 20 -7.77 14.86 -8.56
CA GLU A 20 -6.82 13.83 -9.00
C GLU A 20 -7.13 12.44 -8.38
N LEU A 21 -7.58 12.39 -7.13
CA LEU A 21 -8.07 11.16 -6.50
C LEU A 21 -9.27 10.62 -7.27
N ALA A 22 -10.25 11.48 -7.58
CA ALA A 22 -11.43 11.09 -8.31
C ALA A 22 -11.12 10.65 -9.75
N ALA A 23 -10.29 11.42 -10.46
CA ALA A 23 -9.93 11.12 -11.85
C ALA A 23 -9.17 9.78 -11.95
N SER A 24 -8.27 9.49 -11.01
CA SER A 24 -7.59 8.19 -10.97
C SER A 24 -8.56 7.03 -10.68
N MET A 25 -9.47 7.17 -9.71
CA MET A 25 -10.51 6.17 -9.45
C MET A 25 -11.42 5.94 -10.65
N VAL A 26 -11.83 6.99 -11.39
CA VAL A 26 -12.60 6.84 -12.63
C VAL A 26 -11.81 6.02 -13.64
N ARG A 27 -10.54 6.33 -13.92
CA ARG A 27 -9.72 5.54 -14.85
C ARG A 27 -9.63 4.07 -14.45
N ALA A 28 -9.39 3.80 -13.17
CA ALA A 28 -9.31 2.42 -12.66
C ALA A 28 -10.65 1.67 -12.75
N THR A 29 -11.78 2.39 -12.64
CA THR A 29 -13.14 1.81 -12.64
C THR A 29 -13.85 1.89 -14.00
N THR A 30 -13.34 2.58 -15.02
CA THR A 30 -13.86 2.48 -16.40
C THR A 30 -13.03 1.50 -17.24
N GLY A 31 -11.81 1.23 -16.80
CA GLY A 31 -11.08 0.02 -17.13
C GLY A 31 -9.89 0.20 -18.06
N PHE A 32 -9.01 -0.80 -17.98
CA PHE A 32 -7.87 -1.16 -18.83
C PHE A 32 -8.13 -1.15 -20.35
N CYS A 33 -9.35 -0.86 -20.81
CA CYS A 33 -9.76 -0.88 -22.22
C CYS A 33 -10.09 0.51 -22.78
N GLU A 34 -10.41 1.50 -21.94
CA GLU A 34 -10.84 2.83 -22.38
C GLU A 34 -10.25 3.91 -21.47
N PRO A 35 -9.00 4.37 -21.74
CA PRO A 35 -8.34 5.40 -20.95
C PRO A 35 -9.05 6.77 -21.01
N HIS A 36 -9.97 6.96 -21.97
CA HIS A 36 -10.76 8.17 -22.20
C HIS A 36 -12.26 7.86 -22.17
N ALA A 37 -12.73 7.27 -21.08
CA ALA A 37 -14.14 6.99 -20.90
C ALA A 37 -14.98 8.27 -20.98
N ARG A 38 -16.06 8.22 -21.76
CA ARG A 38 -17.00 9.32 -21.94
C ARG A 38 -18.14 9.24 -20.93
N ALA A 39 -18.82 10.36 -20.69
CA ALA A 39 -20.08 10.39 -19.98
C ALA A 39 -21.06 9.37 -20.61
N GLY A 40 -21.75 8.61 -19.76
CA GLY A 40 -22.54 7.45 -20.15
C GLY A 40 -21.79 6.11 -20.06
N ALA A 41 -20.46 6.11 -19.92
CA ALA A 41 -19.69 4.89 -19.70
C ALA A 41 -20.07 4.23 -18.37
N ARG A 42 -20.09 2.90 -18.36
CA ARG A 42 -20.40 2.14 -17.15
C ARG A 42 -19.11 1.90 -16.36
N LEU A 43 -19.14 2.26 -15.07
CA LEU A 43 -18.13 1.88 -14.10
C LEU A 43 -18.17 0.35 -13.94
N ARG A 44 -17.05 -0.29 -14.23
CA ARG A 44 -16.77 -1.72 -14.14
C ARG A 44 -15.61 -1.93 -13.18
N GLY A 45 -15.81 -2.85 -12.24
CA GLY A 45 -14.76 -3.39 -11.42
C GLY A 45 -15.06 -4.86 -11.13
N PRO A 46 -14.04 -5.65 -10.73
CA PRO A 46 -14.29 -6.87 -9.99
C PRO A 46 -15.30 -6.62 -8.86
N SER A 47 -16.09 -7.62 -8.49
CA SER A 47 -17.04 -7.54 -7.36
C SER A 47 -16.33 -7.55 -6.00
N VAL A 48 -15.23 -6.82 -5.88
CA VAL A 48 -14.39 -6.72 -4.69
C VAL A 48 -14.71 -5.41 -3.96
N SER A 49 -14.58 -5.43 -2.62
CA SER A 49 -14.94 -4.32 -1.74
C SER A 49 -14.33 -2.99 -2.15
N ALA A 50 -13.04 -2.96 -2.52
CA ALA A 50 -12.34 -1.71 -2.87
C ALA A 50 -12.97 -0.96 -4.06
N PHE A 51 -13.43 -1.68 -5.10
CA PHE A 51 -14.12 -1.06 -6.24
C PHE A 51 -15.50 -0.52 -5.87
N GLN A 52 -16.20 -1.18 -4.93
CA GLN A 52 -17.49 -0.72 -4.43
C GLN A 52 -17.35 0.54 -3.57
N VAL A 53 -16.32 0.61 -2.74
CA VAL A 53 -16.01 1.81 -1.92
C VAL A 53 -15.65 2.99 -2.84
N ALA A 54 -14.75 2.78 -3.82
CA ALA A 54 -14.43 3.79 -4.82
C ALA A 54 -15.67 4.28 -5.59
N TYR A 55 -16.55 3.36 -5.98
CA TYR A 55 -17.79 3.68 -6.66
C TYR A 55 -18.76 4.52 -5.80
N ALA A 56 -18.89 4.19 -4.51
CA ALA A 56 -19.71 4.96 -3.58
C ALA A 56 -19.20 6.40 -3.46
N GLU A 57 -17.88 6.59 -3.36
CA GLU A 57 -17.28 7.92 -3.29
C GLU A 57 -17.42 8.69 -4.61
N LEU A 58 -17.21 8.06 -5.77
CA LEU A 58 -17.48 8.69 -7.06
C LEU A 58 -18.94 9.16 -7.20
N SER A 59 -19.89 8.40 -6.66
CA SER A 59 -21.30 8.78 -6.64
C SER A 59 -21.55 9.98 -5.71
N ARG A 60 -20.90 10.03 -4.54
CA ARG A 60 -20.99 11.17 -3.60
C ARG A 60 -20.35 12.43 -4.16
N LEU A 61 -19.29 12.29 -4.94
CA LEU A 61 -18.64 13.34 -5.72
C LEU A 61 -19.47 13.77 -6.94
N ARG A 62 -20.65 13.19 -7.16
CA ARG A 62 -21.56 13.46 -8.28
C ARG A 62 -20.93 13.20 -9.66
N LEU A 63 -19.98 12.27 -9.71
CA LEU A 63 -19.33 11.83 -10.94
C LEU A 63 -20.01 10.61 -11.54
N ALA A 64 -20.79 9.89 -10.76
CA ALA A 64 -21.51 8.70 -11.21
C ALA A 64 -22.97 8.70 -10.73
N SER A 65 -23.86 8.11 -11.54
CA SER A 65 -25.22 7.77 -11.13
C SER A 65 -25.24 6.59 -10.16
N ARG A 66 -26.38 6.33 -9.51
CA ARG A 66 -26.55 5.17 -8.60
C ARG A 66 -26.44 3.81 -9.29
N GLU A 67 -26.56 3.78 -10.62
CA GLU A 67 -26.49 2.59 -11.46
C GLU A 67 -25.08 2.33 -12.04
N GLY A 68 -24.10 3.16 -11.71
CA GLY A 68 -22.72 2.97 -12.17
C GLY A 68 -22.43 3.66 -13.48
N ILE A 69 -23.14 4.73 -13.81
CA ILE A 69 -22.96 5.45 -15.07
C ILE A 69 -22.23 6.75 -14.82
N LEU A 70 -21.09 6.92 -15.50
CA LEU A 70 -20.27 8.13 -15.42
C LEU A 70 -21.05 9.33 -15.97
N LEU A 71 -21.06 10.44 -15.24
CA LEU A 71 -21.83 11.66 -15.56
C LEU A 71 -20.98 12.73 -16.29
N VAL A 72 -19.65 12.60 -16.23
CA VAL A 72 -18.68 13.57 -16.75
C VAL A 72 -17.60 12.81 -17.52
N ASP A 73 -17.06 13.37 -18.60
CA ASP A 73 -15.95 12.74 -19.31
C ASP A 73 -14.74 12.54 -18.38
N SER A 74 -14.06 11.40 -18.48
CA SER A 74 -12.93 11.04 -17.60
C SER A 74 -11.80 12.08 -17.61
N ASP A 75 -11.55 12.71 -18.76
CA ASP A 75 -10.55 13.77 -18.92
C ASP A 75 -10.95 15.09 -18.25
N GLU A 76 -12.24 15.27 -17.93
CA GLU A 76 -12.81 16.49 -17.34
C GLU A 76 -13.03 16.37 -15.82
N VAL A 77 -12.94 15.15 -15.26
CA VAL A 77 -13.24 14.85 -13.85
C VAL A 77 -12.48 15.76 -12.88
N ALA A 78 -11.17 15.92 -13.07
CA ALA A 78 -10.34 16.69 -12.15
C ALA A 78 -10.77 18.18 -12.10
N ASN A 79 -11.08 18.76 -13.26
CA ASN A 79 -11.55 20.14 -13.37
C ASN A 79 -12.96 20.29 -12.81
N PHE A 80 -13.86 19.37 -13.14
CA PHE A 80 -15.23 19.36 -12.63
C PHE A 80 -15.25 19.32 -11.11
N VAL A 81 -14.51 18.40 -10.49
CA VAL A 81 -14.44 18.28 -9.02
C VAL A 81 -13.88 19.55 -8.41
N ALA A 82 -12.81 20.13 -8.97
CA ALA A 82 -12.24 21.38 -8.46
C ALA A 82 -13.26 22.54 -8.48
N GLU A 83 -14.05 22.68 -9.56
CA GLU A 83 -15.09 23.71 -9.68
C GLU A 83 -16.27 23.47 -8.72
N VAL A 84 -16.67 22.21 -8.53
CA VAL A 84 -17.76 21.88 -7.61
C VAL A 84 -17.32 22.09 -6.15
N VAL A 85 -16.09 21.73 -5.78
CA VAL A 85 -15.53 21.99 -4.44
C VAL A 85 -15.47 23.50 -4.15
N LEU A 86 -15.21 24.34 -5.16
CA LEU A 86 -15.24 25.79 -5.02
C LEU A 86 -16.64 26.35 -4.74
N SER A 87 -17.71 25.67 -5.18
CA SER A 87 -19.07 26.19 -5.12
C SER A 87 -19.93 25.66 -3.97
N ASP A 88 -19.65 24.47 -3.42
CA ASP A 88 -20.45 23.84 -2.36
C ASP A 88 -19.58 23.04 -1.36
N GLN A 89 -18.73 23.75 -0.59
CA GLN A 89 -17.84 23.14 0.41
C GLN A 89 -18.56 22.35 1.52
N SER A 90 -19.84 22.65 1.78
CA SER A 90 -20.61 22.04 2.87
C SER A 90 -21.10 20.61 2.60
N ASN A 91 -20.99 20.12 1.36
CA ASN A 91 -21.64 18.88 0.94
C ASN A 91 -20.68 17.85 0.33
N TYR A 92 -19.37 18.04 0.51
CA TYR A 92 -18.35 17.11 0.04
C TYR A 92 -18.05 16.03 1.08
N PRO A 93 -17.75 14.78 0.65
CA PRO A 93 -17.26 13.76 1.55
C PRO A 93 -15.97 14.24 2.23
N PRO A 94 -15.79 13.99 3.55
CA PRO A 94 -14.52 14.20 4.23
C PRO A 94 -13.35 13.62 3.43
N ILE A 95 -12.24 14.33 3.35
CA ILE A 95 -11.09 13.91 2.53
C ILE A 95 -10.57 12.52 2.94
N ASP A 96 -10.61 12.20 4.23
CA ASP A 96 -10.21 10.90 4.76
C ASP A 96 -11.04 9.74 4.17
N GLU A 97 -12.33 9.95 3.89
CA GLU A 97 -13.21 8.93 3.27
C GLU A 97 -12.85 8.73 1.78
N VAL A 98 -12.51 9.81 1.08
CA VAL A 98 -12.04 9.73 -0.31
C VAL A 98 -10.66 9.08 -0.39
N LEU A 99 -9.76 9.40 0.56
CA LEU A 99 -8.45 8.79 0.69
C LEU A 99 -8.57 7.30 1.05
N GLU A 100 -9.44 6.92 1.97
CA GLU A 100 -9.72 5.51 2.32
C GLU A 100 -10.11 4.72 1.06
N ALA A 101 -11.06 5.23 0.28
CA ALA A 101 -11.51 4.60 -0.95
C ALA A 101 -10.38 4.46 -1.97
N TRP A 102 -9.59 5.53 -2.14
CA TRP A 102 -8.47 5.57 -3.05
C TRP A 102 -7.34 4.60 -2.63
N LEU A 103 -6.96 4.59 -1.35
CA LEU A 103 -5.93 3.71 -0.79
C LEU A 103 -6.34 2.24 -0.88
N SER A 104 -7.60 1.93 -0.54
CA SER A 104 -8.13 0.57 -0.66
C SER A 104 -8.01 0.03 -2.08
N LEU A 105 -8.23 0.88 -3.08
CA LEU A 105 -8.13 0.52 -4.49
C LEU A 105 -6.67 0.45 -4.96
N PHE A 106 -5.90 1.52 -4.78
CA PHE A 106 -4.57 1.65 -5.40
C PHE A 106 -3.45 1.03 -4.60
N VAL A 107 -3.53 1.01 -3.27
CA VAL A 107 -2.55 0.32 -2.43
C VAL A 107 -3.01 -1.11 -2.16
N GLY A 108 -4.26 -1.30 -1.75
CA GLY A 108 -4.77 -2.61 -1.33
C GLY A 108 -5.04 -3.60 -2.47
N GLN A 109 -5.61 -3.12 -3.59
CA GLN A 109 -6.14 -4.01 -4.63
C GLN A 109 -5.30 -4.03 -5.93
N LEU A 110 -4.73 -2.90 -6.32
CA LEU A 110 -4.00 -2.76 -7.58
C LEU A 110 -2.47 -2.76 -7.42
N ASP A 111 -1.96 -2.61 -6.20
CA ASP A 111 -0.52 -2.53 -5.91
C ASP A 111 0.19 -1.42 -6.72
N TYR A 112 -0.49 -0.28 -6.89
CA TYR A 112 0.01 0.89 -7.59
C TYR A 112 0.80 1.83 -6.68
N ALA A 113 0.67 1.67 -5.36
CA ALA A 113 1.44 2.36 -4.34
C ALA A 113 1.71 1.41 -3.17
N CYS A 114 2.66 1.78 -2.31
CA CYS A 114 3.13 0.90 -1.23
C CYS A 114 2.27 1.05 0.03
N SER A 115 2.08 -0.04 0.78
CA SER A 115 1.45 -0.03 2.10
C SER A 115 2.44 0.25 3.24
N LYS A 116 3.76 0.18 2.99
CA LYS A 116 4.80 0.34 4.01
C LYS A 116 5.21 1.79 4.21
N ARG A 117 5.88 2.09 5.32
CA ARG A 117 6.50 3.40 5.59
C ARG A 117 7.91 3.51 4.98
N LEU A 118 8.09 2.98 3.77
CA LEU A 118 9.35 3.00 3.05
C LEU A 118 9.23 3.80 1.74
N PRO A 119 10.33 4.36 1.22
CA PRO A 119 10.33 4.96 -0.11
C PRO A 119 9.85 3.99 -1.19
N PHE A 120 8.94 4.44 -2.06
CA PHE A 120 8.40 3.65 -3.15
C PHE A 120 8.23 4.45 -4.45
N THR A 121 8.19 3.73 -5.57
CA THR A 121 7.88 4.30 -6.89
C THR A 121 6.42 4.03 -7.22
N PRO A 122 5.55 5.05 -7.34
CA PRO A 122 4.16 4.84 -7.70
C PRO A 122 3.99 4.43 -9.16
N HIS A 123 2.92 3.67 -9.45
CA HIS A 123 2.53 3.35 -10.82
C HIS A 123 2.23 4.64 -11.61
N PRO A 124 2.56 4.71 -12.92
CA PRO A 124 2.35 5.91 -13.73
C PRO A 124 0.93 6.47 -13.70
N ASP A 125 -0.09 5.60 -13.62
CA ASP A 125 -1.51 5.99 -13.67
C ASP A 125 -1.98 6.82 -12.46
N ILE A 126 -1.25 6.75 -11.35
CA ILE A 126 -1.54 7.50 -10.12
C ILE A 126 -0.53 8.62 -9.86
N LYS A 127 0.41 8.89 -10.77
CA LYS A 127 1.48 9.87 -10.55
C LYS A 127 0.94 11.27 -10.25
N LEU A 128 -0.10 11.70 -10.94
CA LEU A 128 -0.74 13.00 -10.71
C LEU A 128 -1.41 13.08 -9.33
N ALA A 129 -2.05 11.99 -8.88
CA ALA A 129 -2.60 11.89 -7.54
C ALA A 129 -1.50 11.93 -6.47
N MET A 130 -0.37 11.25 -6.70
CA MET A 130 0.79 11.28 -5.80
C MET A 130 1.41 12.68 -5.70
N ASP A 131 1.52 13.41 -6.81
CA ASP A 131 2.00 14.80 -6.79
C ASP A 131 1.03 15.72 -6.03
N ALA A 132 -0.29 15.50 -6.13
CA ALA A 132 -1.29 16.23 -5.37
C ALA A 132 -1.26 15.89 -3.88
N LEU A 133 -1.11 14.61 -3.52
CA LEU A 133 -0.93 14.13 -2.15
C LEU A 133 0.31 14.78 -1.52
N ALA A 134 1.42 14.83 -2.25
CA ALA A 134 2.64 15.47 -1.77
C ALA A 134 2.49 16.98 -1.57
N SER A 135 1.74 17.64 -2.46
CA SER A 135 1.44 19.07 -2.34
C SER A 135 0.56 19.41 -1.13
N CYS A 136 -0.22 18.44 -0.65
CA CYS A 136 -1.07 18.58 0.55
C CYS A 136 -0.41 18.03 1.82
N GLY A 137 0.82 17.51 1.73
CA GLY A 137 1.56 17.00 2.88
C GLY A 137 1.27 15.55 3.26
N TYR A 138 0.39 14.82 2.54
CA TYR A 138 0.11 13.41 2.80
C TYR A 138 1.28 12.48 2.42
N ALA A 139 2.08 12.90 1.46
CA ALA A 139 3.31 12.21 1.06
C ALA A 139 4.47 13.22 0.98
N GLN A 140 5.69 12.73 1.07
CA GLN A 140 6.89 13.49 0.77
C GLN A 140 7.49 12.97 -0.52
N ARG A 141 7.72 13.89 -1.47
CA ARG A 141 8.43 13.58 -2.71
C ARG A 141 9.93 13.55 -2.45
N LEU A 142 10.55 12.45 -2.86
CA LEU A 142 12.01 12.27 -2.98
C LEU A 142 12.39 12.45 -4.47
N ILE A 143 13.65 12.22 -4.84
CA ILE A 143 14.13 12.46 -6.22
C ILE A 143 13.25 11.70 -7.24
N ASP A 144 13.16 10.38 -7.10
CA ASP A 144 12.37 9.50 -7.98
C ASP A 144 11.29 8.68 -7.24
N ASN A 145 11.16 8.89 -5.92
CA ASN A 145 10.31 8.09 -5.03
C ASN A 145 9.39 8.97 -4.20
N PHE A 146 8.45 8.34 -3.51
CA PHE A 146 7.59 8.94 -2.50
C PHE A 146 7.70 8.17 -1.19
N ILE A 147 7.48 8.84 -0.08
CA ILE A 147 7.29 8.22 1.23
C ILE A 147 6.03 8.80 1.88
N TRP A 148 5.27 7.96 2.57
CA TRP A 148 4.09 8.39 3.33
C TRP A 148 4.50 9.23 4.54
N THR A 149 3.70 10.23 4.88
CA THR A 149 3.88 11.06 6.09
C THR A 149 2.90 10.63 7.19
N GLU A 150 2.96 11.24 8.36
CA GLU A 150 1.95 11.02 9.40
C GLU A 150 0.53 11.45 9.00
N GLU A 151 0.40 12.44 8.10
CA GLU A 151 -0.90 13.02 7.73
C GLU A 151 -1.80 12.00 7.03
N ILE A 152 -1.24 11.00 6.33
CA ILE A 152 -2.02 9.93 5.67
C ILE A 152 -2.47 8.85 6.65
N GLY A 153 -1.96 8.84 7.88
CA GLY A 153 -2.11 7.74 8.83
C GLY A 153 -3.55 7.40 9.15
N ARG A 154 -4.43 8.40 9.29
CA ARG A 154 -5.85 8.16 9.54
C ARG A 154 -6.53 7.43 8.37
N ALA A 155 -6.25 7.84 7.14
CA ALA A 155 -6.81 7.20 5.96
C ALA A 155 -6.27 5.76 5.77
N MET A 156 -4.98 5.54 6.07
CA MET A 156 -4.37 4.20 6.06
C MET A 156 -5.00 3.25 7.10
N LEU A 157 -5.30 3.77 8.29
CA LEU A 157 -6.01 3.02 9.34
C LEU A 157 -7.43 2.69 8.89
N MET A 158 -8.17 3.66 8.34
CA MET A 158 -9.53 3.47 7.83
C MET A 158 -9.57 2.42 6.72
N SER A 159 -8.58 2.41 5.82
CA SER A 159 -8.50 1.40 4.75
C SER A 159 -8.03 0.01 5.25
N GLY A 160 -7.68 -0.13 6.54
CA GLY A 160 -7.17 -1.37 7.11
C GLY A 160 -5.77 -1.77 6.62
N LEU A 161 -5.05 -0.82 6.01
CA LEU A 161 -3.68 -1.03 5.51
C LEU A 161 -2.67 -0.93 6.64
N TRP A 162 -2.93 -0.04 7.61
CA TRP A 162 -2.16 0.10 8.84
C TRP A 162 -2.98 -0.32 10.06
N ASN A 163 -2.29 -0.78 11.09
CA ASN A 163 -2.85 -0.96 12.43
C ASN A 163 -2.80 0.35 13.26
N GLU A 164 -3.23 0.30 14.52
CA GLU A 164 -3.21 1.45 15.44
C GLU A 164 -1.79 1.97 15.73
N ASP A 165 -0.77 1.13 15.58
CA ASP A 165 0.64 1.50 15.72
C ASP A 165 1.23 2.08 14.43
N GLY A 166 0.43 2.21 13.35
CA GLY A 166 0.87 2.74 12.07
C GLY A 166 1.74 1.78 11.24
N LEU A 167 1.71 0.48 11.54
CA LEU A 167 2.44 -0.57 10.83
C LEU A 167 1.52 -1.28 9.83
N SER A 168 2.07 -1.60 8.66
CA SER A 168 1.38 -2.42 7.66
C SER A 168 1.39 -3.91 8.03
N TRP A 169 0.46 -4.67 7.44
CA TRP A 169 0.46 -6.13 7.58
C TRP A 169 1.77 -6.78 7.11
N GLU A 170 2.38 -6.20 6.09
CA GLU A 170 3.65 -6.69 5.56
C GLU A 170 4.80 -6.40 6.53
N GLU A 171 4.84 -5.20 7.13
CA GLU A 171 5.84 -4.85 8.17
C GLU A 171 5.68 -5.70 9.43
N LEU A 172 4.45 -6.00 9.84
CA LEU A 172 4.16 -6.90 10.96
C LEU A 172 4.66 -8.32 10.66
N ASN A 173 4.38 -8.84 9.46
CA ASN A 173 4.83 -10.16 9.04
C ASN A 173 6.36 -10.23 8.95
N GLU A 174 7.02 -9.22 8.38
CA GLU A 174 8.49 -9.14 8.34
C GLU A 174 9.11 -9.10 9.74
N ARG A 175 8.50 -8.37 10.67
CA ARG A 175 8.94 -8.32 12.07
C ARG A 175 8.75 -9.65 12.79
N GLU A 176 7.62 -10.33 12.57
CA GLU A 176 7.37 -11.66 13.12
C GLU A 176 8.41 -12.67 12.60
N ILE A 177 8.68 -12.65 11.30
CA ILE A 177 9.70 -13.47 10.66
C ILE A 177 11.09 -13.16 11.21
N ASP A 178 11.46 -11.88 11.39
CA ASP A 178 12.74 -11.52 11.99
C ASP A 178 12.89 -12.09 13.41
N LEU A 179 11.85 -11.92 14.24
CA LEU A 179 11.86 -12.42 15.61
C LEU A 179 11.97 -13.94 15.66
N ASP A 180 11.20 -14.65 14.82
CA ASP A 180 11.24 -16.10 14.73
C ASP A 180 12.62 -16.59 14.25
N MET A 181 13.19 -15.97 13.21
CA MET A 181 14.50 -16.36 12.68
C MET A 181 15.65 -16.04 13.63
N ARG A 182 15.54 -15.03 14.49
CA ARG A 182 16.50 -14.80 15.58
C ARG A 182 16.46 -15.90 16.63
N LYS A 183 15.27 -16.43 16.97
CA LYS A 183 15.15 -17.60 17.85
C LYS A 183 15.75 -18.85 17.19
N ALA A 184 15.45 -19.06 15.91
CA ALA A 184 16.01 -20.15 15.14
C ALA A 184 17.54 -20.10 15.11
N LEU A 185 18.11 -18.90 14.89
CA LEU A 185 19.56 -18.67 14.90
C LEU A 185 20.20 -18.97 16.26
N ALA A 186 19.55 -18.62 17.36
CA ALA A 186 20.10 -18.80 18.71
C ALA A 186 20.37 -20.27 19.08
N SER A 187 19.68 -21.21 18.42
CA SER A 187 19.82 -22.65 18.61
C SER A 187 20.08 -23.41 17.31
N ILE A 188 20.61 -22.71 16.30
CA ILE A 188 20.78 -23.26 14.96
C ILE A 188 21.65 -24.52 14.96
N PRO A 189 21.20 -25.63 14.33
CA PRO A 189 22.04 -26.80 14.13
C PRO A 189 23.22 -26.50 13.21
N ASP A 190 24.37 -27.13 13.47
CA ASP A 190 25.60 -26.87 12.70
C ASP A 190 25.41 -27.12 11.20
N ASP A 191 24.70 -28.17 10.79
CA ASP A 191 24.47 -28.47 9.38
C ASP A 191 23.69 -27.36 8.66
N VAL A 192 22.69 -26.78 9.33
CA VAL A 192 21.91 -25.65 8.82
C VAL A 192 22.76 -24.39 8.77
N LYS A 193 23.57 -24.14 9.80
CA LYS A 193 24.51 -23.01 9.84
C LYS A 193 25.51 -23.07 8.70
N HIS A 194 26.08 -24.24 8.40
CA HIS A 194 26.99 -24.42 7.28
C HIS A 194 26.29 -24.28 5.91
N ALA A 195 25.02 -24.67 5.80
CA ALA A 195 24.23 -24.42 4.60
C ALA A 195 23.97 -22.91 4.41
N ALA A 196 23.59 -22.20 5.48
CA ALA A 196 23.35 -20.77 5.46
C ALA A 196 24.61 -19.97 5.08
N LEU A 197 25.78 -20.30 5.66
CA LEU A 197 27.07 -19.68 5.32
C LEU A 197 27.53 -19.94 3.87
N ARG A 198 26.95 -20.94 3.19
CA ARG A 198 27.18 -21.20 1.76
C ARG A 198 26.08 -20.62 0.87
N ASN A 199 25.13 -19.88 1.45
CA ASN A 199 23.92 -19.38 0.79
C ASN A 199 23.13 -20.51 0.08
N ASP A 200 23.12 -21.71 0.65
CA ASP A 200 22.34 -22.85 0.14
C ASP A 200 20.89 -22.73 0.59
N ARG A 201 20.14 -21.87 -0.10
CA ARG A 201 18.73 -21.56 0.19
C ARG A 201 17.84 -22.80 0.19
N VAL A 202 18.17 -23.79 -0.64
CA VAL A 202 17.37 -25.03 -0.74
C VAL A 202 17.58 -25.89 0.49
N ALA A 203 18.83 -26.09 0.94
CA ALA A 203 19.11 -26.85 2.14
C ALA A 203 18.57 -26.16 3.40
N VAL A 204 18.73 -24.84 3.52
CA VAL A 204 18.17 -24.05 4.63
C VAL A 204 16.64 -24.14 4.63
N GLY A 205 16.00 -23.99 3.48
CA GLY A 205 14.54 -24.12 3.36
C GLY A 205 14.02 -25.50 3.77
N LYS A 206 14.67 -26.57 3.30
CA LYS A 206 14.32 -27.94 3.72
C LYS A 206 14.44 -28.13 5.22
N ALA A 207 15.52 -27.64 5.82
CA ALA A 207 15.73 -27.74 7.25
C ALA A 207 14.69 -26.93 8.04
N LEU A 208 14.44 -25.67 7.67
CA LEU A 208 13.42 -24.83 8.33
C LEU A 208 12.04 -25.47 8.24
N ALA A 209 11.62 -25.92 7.05
CA ALA A 209 10.30 -26.49 6.85
C ALA A 209 10.10 -27.83 7.59
N ALA A 210 11.15 -28.64 7.73
CA ALA A 210 11.05 -29.96 8.35
C ALA A 210 11.29 -29.91 9.87
N ARG A 211 12.23 -29.08 10.31
CA ARG A 211 12.82 -29.17 11.65
C ARG A 211 12.56 -27.95 12.53
N TRP A 212 12.26 -26.76 12.00
CA TRP A 212 11.88 -25.62 12.84
C TRP A 212 10.38 -25.63 13.09
N ILE A 213 9.95 -26.07 14.28
CA ILE A 213 8.53 -26.21 14.65
C ILE A 213 8.34 -25.73 16.09
N ASN A 214 7.38 -24.81 16.30
CA ASN A 214 7.02 -24.28 17.62
C ASN A 214 8.23 -23.79 18.41
N ASP A 215 9.05 -22.93 17.81
CA ASP A 215 10.27 -22.37 18.41
C ASP A 215 11.37 -23.40 18.77
N VAL A 216 11.34 -24.62 18.21
CA VAL A 216 12.33 -25.68 18.50
C VAL A 216 12.83 -26.36 17.23
N TRP A 217 14.15 -26.63 17.18
CA TRP A 217 14.76 -27.48 16.17
C TRP A 217 14.56 -28.97 16.51
N LEU A 218 13.79 -29.67 15.68
CA LEU A 218 13.64 -31.11 15.74
C LEU A 218 14.89 -31.82 15.14
N PRO A 219 15.14 -33.07 15.57
CA PRO A 219 16.17 -33.91 14.97
C PRO A 219 15.93 -34.11 13.47
N ASP A 220 16.99 -34.40 12.73
CA ASP A 220 16.86 -34.81 11.33
C ASP A 220 16.20 -36.21 11.27
N THR A 221 14.91 -36.25 10.91
CA THR A 221 14.13 -37.48 10.85
C THR A 221 13.94 -38.02 9.44
N ALA A 222 14.64 -37.49 8.43
CA ALA A 222 14.52 -37.83 7.00
C ALA A 222 13.12 -37.60 6.37
N ASP A 223 12.11 -37.21 7.13
CA ASP A 223 10.80 -36.84 6.62
C ASP A 223 10.87 -35.52 5.85
N GLU A 224 10.44 -35.55 4.59
CA GLU A 224 10.39 -34.35 3.75
C GLU A 224 9.25 -33.44 4.21
N ALA A 225 9.57 -32.16 4.39
CA ALA A 225 8.56 -31.16 4.67
C ALA A 225 7.54 -31.08 3.52
N PRO A 226 6.24 -30.88 3.81
CA PRO A 226 5.24 -30.72 2.76
C PRO A 226 5.62 -29.59 1.78
N TRP A 227 5.41 -29.82 0.48
CA TRP A 227 5.81 -28.89 -0.59
C TRP A 227 5.21 -27.48 -0.44
N TRP A 228 4.01 -27.38 0.14
CA TRP A 228 3.35 -26.08 0.40
C TRP A 228 4.05 -25.29 1.50
N ARG A 229 4.70 -25.96 2.46
CA ARG A 229 5.49 -25.29 3.50
C ARG A 229 6.78 -24.73 2.91
N LEU A 230 7.43 -25.49 2.03
CA LEU A 230 8.61 -25.02 1.29
C LEU A 230 8.32 -23.80 0.41
N ALA A 231 7.11 -23.70 -0.16
CA ALA A 231 6.69 -22.56 -0.95
C ALA A 231 6.43 -21.29 -0.10
N ALA A 232 6.08 -21.47 1.18
CA ALA A 232 5.72 -20.36 2.07
C ALA A 232 6.92 -19.72 2.80
N ILE A 233 7.98 -20.49 3.06
CA ILE A 233 9.08 -20.06 3.96
C ILE A 233 10.22 -19.26 3.28
N ALA A 234 10.01 -18.77 2.06
CA ALA A 234 11.07 -18.07 1.32
C ALA A 234 11.61 -16.84 2.07
N PRO A 235 10.77 -15.98 2.69
CA PRO A 235 11.25 -14.86 3.48
C PRO A 235 12.07 -15.29 4.72
N GLU A 236 11.67 -16.35 5.41
CA GLU A 236 12.34 -16.93 6.57
C GLU A 236 13.74 -17.44 6.20
N VAL A 237 13.85 -18.13 5.06
CA VAL A 237 15.14 -18.63 4.54
C VAL A 237 16.08 -17.47 4.26
N ILE A 238 15.62 -16.44 3.55
CA ILE A 238 16.43 -15.25 3.25
C ILE A 238 16.87 -14.62 4.57
N ARG A 239 15.94 -14.42 5.50
CA ARG A 239 16.22 -13.75 6.77
C ARG A 239 17.22 -14.51 7.63
N LEU A 240 17.11 -15.83 7.73
CA LEU A 240 18.05 -16.65 8.51
C LEU A 240 19.46 -16.61 7.92
N ILE A 241 19.58 -16.63 6.58
CA ILE A 241 20.87 -16.49 5.89
C ILE A 241 21.50 -15.13 6.21
N ASP A 242 20.74 -14.04 6.03
CA ASP A 242 21.21 -12.69 6.32
C ASP A 242 21.70 -12.55 7.77
N LEU A 243 20.93 -13.05 8.73
CA LEU A 243 21.29 -13.05 10.15
C LEU A 243 22.55 -13.89 10.42
N THR A 244 22.73 -15.01 9.72
CA THR A 244 23.90 -15.89 9.87
C THR A 244 25.17 -15.25 9.29
N GLU A 245 25.05 -14.52 8.19
CA GLU A 245 26.13 -13.76 7.55
C GLU A 245 26.49 -12.47 8.31
N GLY A 246 25.69 -12.10 9.33
CA GLY A 246 25.87 -10.87 10.10
C GLY A 246 25.35 -9.62 9.37
N ILE A 247 24.61 -9.80 8.27
CA ILE A 247 23.91 -8.73 7.56
C ILE A 247 22.71 -8.33 8.44
N SER A 248 22.94 -7.40 9.35
CA SER A 248 21.86 -6.80 10.14
C SER A 248 21.08 -5.86 9.22
N CYS A 249 19.81 -6.20 8.92
CA CYS A 249 18.88 -5.16 8.49
C CYS A 249 18.78 -4.11 9.61
N PRO A 250 18.73 -2.80 9.30
CA PRO A 250 18.49 -1.78 10.30
C PRO A 250 17.23 -2.12 11.08
N ASN A 251 17.31 -1.98 12.40
CA ASN A 251 16.21 -2.19 13.31
C ASN A 251 15.10 -1.20 12.92
N ILE A 252 13.91 -1.67 12.59
CA ILE A 252 12.76 -0.79 12.29
C ILE A 252 12.39 0.07 13.52
N ASN A 253 12.90 -0.28 14.70
CA ASN A 253 12.79 0.53 15.92
C ASN A 253 13.74 1.76 15.97
N ASP A 254 14.62 1.96 14.99
CA ASP A 254 15.51 3.14 14.93
C ASP A 254 14.91 4.30 14.10
N VAL A 255 13.64 4.20 13.68
CA VAL A 255 12.90 5.32 13.07
C VAL A 255 11.85 5.79 14.07
N ASN A 256 12.29 6.58 15.04
CA ASN A 256 11.43 7.46 15.86
C ASN A 256 11.57 8.90 15.37
#